data_AF-A0A0A7FTH7-F1
#
_entry.id   AF-A0A0A7FTH7-F1
#
_cell.length_a   1.000
_cell.length_b   1.000
_cell.length_c   1.000
_cell.angle_alpha   90.00
_cell.angle_beta   90.00
_cell.angle_gamma   90.00
#
_symmetry.space_group_name_H-M   'P 1'
#
loop_
_entity.id
_entity.type
_entity.pdbx_description
1 polymer ?
#
loop_
_entity_poly.entity_id
_entity_poly.type
_entity_poly.pdbx_seq_one_letter_code
_entity_poly.pdbx_strand_id
1 'polypeptide(L)'
;MNINEIKELIELINSSDLAYFEYECEDSRIKMDKSLTRGLVQDNEIIKEESNKKIPSIENVKKEIIKEETTKEEIKGEIKEEKEDLENVTIINSPMVGTFYGAPSPDSDSFVNIGEKVSTGSVLCIIEAMKLMNEIESEVNGTVVDILVKDGEMVEYGTPLFKIKEGN
;
A
#
# COMPACT_ATOMS: atom_id res chain seq x y z
N MET A 1 -24.90 13.80 16.49
CA MET A 1 -23.75 14.33 17.27
C MET A 1 -23.84 15.84 17.36
N ASN A 2 -23.48 16.41 18.50
CA ASN A 2 -23.36 17.85 18.71
C ASN A 2 -21.92 18.31 18.38
N ILE A 3 -21.75 19.58 18.02
CA ILE A 3 -20.44 20.20 17.70
C ILE A 3 -19.42 20.10 18.85
N ASN A 4 -19.89 20.06 20.09
CA ASN A 4 -19.00 19.89 21.26
C ASN A 4 -18.41 18.48 21.34
N GLU A 5 -19.22 17.45 21.06
CA GLU A 5 -18.79 16.04 21.04
C GLU A 5 -17.77 15.80 19.94
N ILE A 6 -17.96 16.43 18.77
CA ILE A 6 -17.02 16.36 17.65
C ILE A 6 -15.67 16.99 18.02
N LYS A 7 -15.66 18.10 18.77
CA LYS A 7 -14.42 18.73 19.24
C LYS A 7 -13.66 17.84 20.23
N GLU A 8 -14.36 17.25 21.19
CA GLU A 8 -13.76 16.30 22.13
C GLU A 8 -13.19 15.08 21.40
N LEU A 9 -13.91 14.56 20.40
CA LEU A 9 -13.42 13.46 19.57
C LEU A 9 -12.15 13.84 18.80
N ILE A 10 -12.09 15.04 18.21
CA ILE A 10 -10.88 15.52 17.52
C ILE A 10 -9.67 15.62 18.47
N GLU A 11 -9.86 16.13 19.69
CA GLU A 11 -8.80 16.22 20.70
C GLU A 11 -8.30 14.84 21.16
N LEU A 12 -9.23 13.89 21.37
CA LEU A 12 -8.90 12.51 21.70
C LEU A 12 -8.13 11.82 20.57
N ILE A 13 -8.56 12.01 19.33
CA ILE A 13 -7.87 11.45 18.16
C ILE A 13 -6.48 12.08 18.00
N ASN A 14 -6.32 13.38 18.21
CA ASN A 14 -5.04 14.08 18.14
C ASN A 14 -4.03 13.58 19.20
N SER A 15 -4.48 13.32 20.42
CA SER A 15 -3.63 12.78 21.50
C SER A 15 -3.35 11.27 21.40
N SER A 16 -4.10 10.55 20.56
CA SER A 16 -3.89 9.10 20.33
C SER A 16 -2.84 8.78 19.26
N ASP A 17 -2.40 7.54 19.19
CA ASP A 17 -1.50 7.01 18.13
C ASP A 17 -2.21 6.54 16.86
N LEU A 18 -3.52 6.83 16.73
CA LEU A 18 -4.31 6.38 15.59
C LEU A 18 -3.84 7.06 14.31
N ALA A 19 -3.60 6.26 13.26
CA ALA A 19 -3.33 6.75 11.92
C ALA A 19 -4.65 7.03 11.16
N TYR A 20 -5.68 6.22 11.41
CA TYR A 20 -6.98 6.32 10.75
C TYR A 20 -8.11 6.10 11.75
N PHE A 21 -9.21 6.83 11.60
CA PHE A 21 -10.44 6.68 12.37
C PHE A 21 -11.65 6.87 11.46
N GLU A 22 -12.59 5.94 11.54
CA GLU A 22 -13.87 6.02 10.84
C GLU A 22 -15.01 5.68 11.78
N TYR A 23 -16.07 6.48 11.71
CA TYR A 23 -17.30 6.29 12.45
C TYR A 23 -18.50 6.49 11.51
N GLU A 24 -19.44 5.56 11.51
CA GLU A 24 -20.64 5.59 10.68
C GLU A 24 -21.89 5.24 11.50
N CYS A 25 -22.94 6.01 11.30
CA CYS A 25 -24.29 5.86 11.86
C CYS A 25 -25.31 6.20 10.76
N GLU A 26 -26.57 5.80 10.93
CA GLU A 26 -27.64 5.85 9.89
C GLU A 26 -27.69 7.17 9.11
N ASP A 27 -27.39 8.31 9.75
CA ASP A 27 -27.43 9.65 9.14
C ASP A 27 -26.08 10.40 9.19
N SER A 28 -24.96 9.78 9.56
CA SER A 28 -23.68 10.49 9.77
C SER A 28 -22.44 9.62 9.59
N ARG A 29 -21.45 10.12 8.84
CA ARG A 29 -20.13 9.50 8.65
C ARG A 29 -19.02 10.49 9.00
N ILE A 30 -18.04 10.05 9.79
CA ILE A 30 -16.84 10.81 10.17
C ILE A 30 -15.62 9.98 9.77
N LYS A 31 -14.69 10.61 9.03
CA LYS A 31 -13.38 10.04 8.70
C LYS A 31 -12.28 10.99 9.15
N MET A 32 -11.23 10.46 9.76
CA MET A 32 -10.02 11.18 10.16
C MET A 32 -8.78 10.36 9.80
N ASP A 33 -7.80 11.01 9.18
CA ASP A 33 -6.53 10.42 8.78
C ASP A 33 -5.35 11.30 9.27
N LYS A 34 -4.52 10.73 10.14
CA LYS A 34 -3.31 11.33 10.73
C LYS A 34 -2.02 10.86 10.06
N SER A 35 -2.09 10.02 9.03
CA SER A 35 -0.91 9.50 8.31
C SER A 35 -0.12 10.62 7.62
N LEU A 36 -0.80 11.65 7.12
CA LEU A 36 -0.20 12.81 6.46
C LEU A 36 0.56 13.75 7.42
N THR A 37 0.19 13.80 8.71
CA THR A 37 0.83 14.69 9.69
C THR A 37 1.97 14.03 10.47
N ARG A 38 2.06 12.69 10.47
CA ARG A 38 3.16 11.96 11.12
C ARG A 38 4.54 12.24 10.50
N GLY A 39 4.59 12.62 9.21
CA GLY A 39 5.84 12.91 8.50
C GLY A 39 6.38 14.33 8.65
N LEU A 40 5.62 15.27 9.23
CA LEU A 40 6.00 16.70 9.28
C LEU A 40 6.44 17.22 10.65
N VAL A 41 6.47 16.37 11.68
CA VAL A 41 6.86 16.74 13.07
C VAL A 41 8.23 16.18 13.46
N GLN A 42 8.96 15.57 12.52
CA GLN A 42 10.26 14.96 12.79
C GLN A 42 11.40 15.71 12.07
N ASP A 43 11.47 17.04 12.27
CA ASP A 43 12.70 17.80 12.01
C ASP A 43 12.78 18.99 12.96
N ASN A 44 13.40 18.74 14.12
CA ASN A 44 14.27 19.65 14.87
C ASN A 44 14.54 19.07 16.27
N GLU A 45 15.69 18.40 16.45
CA GLU A 45 16.77 18.84 17.35
C GLU A 45 17.80 17.71 17.63
N ILE A 46 19.00 17.91 17.06
CA ILE A 46 20.32 17.83 17.69
C ILE A 46 20.75 16.46 18.30
N ILE A 47 21.49 15.70 17.51
CA ILE A 47 22.41 14.65 17.99
C ILE A 47 23.64 15.35 18.61
N LYS A 48 23.82 15.21 19.92
CA LYS A 48 25.09 15.47 20.59
C LYS A 48 25.99 14.24 20.48
N GLU A 49 27.14 14.42 19.84
CA GLU A 49 28.30 13.52 19.92
C GLU A 49 28.82 13.46 21.35
N GLU A 50 29.18 12.26 21.84
CA GLU A 50 30.30 12.10 22.77
C GLU A 50 30.89 10.67 22.70
N SER A 51 31.99 10.57 21.96
CA SER A 51 33.28 10.00 22.35
C SER A 51 33.39 8.57 22.95
N ASN A 52 34.24 7.79 22.26
CA ASN A 52 35.40 7.05 22.79
C ASN A 52 35.28 5.52 23.03
N LYS A 53 35.75 4.69 22.07
CA LYS A 53 36.93 3.81 22.30
C LYS A 53 37.38 2.97 21.09
N LYS A 54 38.67 3.14 20.78
CA LYS A 54 39.71 2.16 20.36
C LYS A 54 39.66 1.45 18.99
N ILE A 55 40.64 1.86 18.17
CA ILE A 55 41.30 1.12 17.08
C ILE A 55 42.29 0.10 17.70
N PRO A 56 42.56 -1.04 17.02
CA PRO A 56 43.92 -1.25 16.53
C PRO A 56 43.95 -1.65 15.05
N SER A 57 44.89 -1.02 14.33
CA SER A 57 45.27 -1.29 12.94
C SER A 57 46.02 -2.63 12.83
N ILE A 58 45.74 -3.38 11.77
CA ILE A 58 46.71 -4.30 11.15
C ILE A 58 46.62 -4.09 9.64
N GLU A 59 47.67 -3.50 9.08
CA GLU A 59 47.95 -3.44 7.65
C GLU A 59 48.58 -4.77 7.16
N ASN A 60 48.29 -5.08 5.89
CA ASN A 60 49.10 -5.87 4.95
C ASN A 60 49.09 -7.41 5.02
N VAL A 61 48.28 -8.03 4.15
CA VAL A 61 48.77 -9.06 3.21
C VAL A 61 48.14 -8.80 1.82
N LYS A 62 48.98 -8.86 0.80
CA LYS A 62 48.79 -8.50 -0.62
C LYS A 62 48.60 -9.77 -1.47
N LYS A 63 48.07 -9.62 -2.70
CA LYS A 63 47.98 -10.55 -3.87
C LYS A 63 46.81 -11.55 -3.89
N GLU A 64 46.07 -11.79 -4.98
CA GLU A 64 46.00 -11.28 -6.36
C GLU A 64 44.79 -12.01 -7.05
N ILE A 65 44.14 -11.35 -8.04
CA ILE A 65 43.37 -11.94 -9.19
C ILE A 65 41.99 -12.56 -8.83
N ILE A 66 40.83 -12.10 -9.31
CA ILE A 66 40.39 -11.88 -10.70
C ILE A 66 39.51 -10.62 -10.81
N LYS A 67 39.86 -9.76 -11.77
CA LYS A 67 39.01 -8.74 -12.40
C LYS A 67 38.41 -9.37 -13.65
N GLU A 68 37.09 -9.28 -13.81
CA GLU A 68 36.43 -9.10 -15.11
C GLU A 68 35.10 -8.36 -14.87
N GLU A 69 35.18 -7.03 -14.99
CA GLU A 69 34.05 -6.17 -15.39
C GLU A 69 33.80 -6.44 -16.89
N THR A 70 32.59 -6.44 -17.44
CA THR A 70 31.83 -5.27 -17.95
C THR A 70 30.66 -5.90 -18.73
N THR A 71 29.38 -5.49 -18.71
CA THR A 71 28.74 -4.39 -19.46
C THR A 71 27.24 -4.51 -19.08
N LYS A 72 26.57 -3.57 -18.41
CA LYS A 72 26.00 -2.28 -18.87
C LYS A 72 24.97 -2.40 -20.00
N GLU A 73 23.70 -2.53 -19.62
CA GLU A 73 22.47 -2.05 -20.29
C GLU A 73 21.49 -1.80 -19.12
N GLU A 74 21.27 -0.58 -18.63
CA GLU A 74 20.45 0.47 -19.25
C GLU A 74 19.21 -0.10 -19.95
N ILE A 75 18.20 -0.47 -19.17
CA ILE A 75 16.80 -0.33 -19.60
C ILE A 75 16.24 0.88 -18.86
N LYS A 76 16.54 2.03 -19.45
CA LYS A 76 15.76 3.25 -19.34
C LYS A 76 14.44 2.98 -20.05
N GLY A 77 13.54 2.28 -19.37
CA GLY A 77 12.15 2.11 -19.80
C GLY A 77 11.35 3.29 -19.27
N GLU A 78 10.90 4.14 -20.18
CA GLU A 78 10.03 5.27 -19.94
C GLU A 78 8.86 4.88 -19.01
N ILE A 79 8.88 5.36 -17.76
CA ILE A 79 7.62 5.62 -17.07
C ILE A 79 7.07 6.85 -17.78
N LYS A 80 6.30 6.61 -18.85
CA LYS A 80 5.30 7.59 -19.24
C LYS A 80 4.43 7.77 -18.01
N GLU A 81 4.61 8.90 -17.34
CA GLU A 81 3.53 9.57 -16.62
C GLU A 81 2.43 9.86 -17.65
N GLU A 82 1.68 8.83 -18.04
CA GLU A 82 0.32 9.06 -18.46
C GLU A 82 -0.41 9.49 -17.19
N LYS A 83 -0.52 10.82 -17.06
CA LYS A 83 -1.64 11.43 -16.35
C LYS A 83 -2.91 10.96 -17.05
N GLU A 84 -3.29 9.71 -16.85
CA GLU A 84 -4.65 9.28 -17.10
C GLU A 84 -5.52 10.02 -16.10
N ASP A 85 -6.57 10.63 -16.64
CA ASP A 85 -7.55 11.42 -15.91
C ASP A 85 -7.88 10.74 -14.56
N LEU A 86 -7.40 11.35 -13.47
CA LEU A 86 -7.71 10.99 -12.08
C LEU A 86 -9.20 11.21 -11.76
N GLU A 87 -9.98 11.69 -12.73
CA GLU A 87 -11.43 11.78 -12.63
C GLU A 87 -12.00 10.37 -12.81
N ASN A 88 -12.56 9.83 -11.72
CA ASN A 88 -13.30 8.56 -11.63
C ASN A 88 -12.45 7.27 -11.47
N VAL A 89 -11.34 7.33 -10.72
CA VAL A 89 -10.63 6.11 -10.27
C VAL A 89 -11.01 5.77 -8.85
N THR A 90 -11.54 4.57 -8.65
CA THR A 90 -11.88 3.98 -7.35
C THR A 90 -10.85 2.93 -6.96
N ILE A 91 -10.40 2.99 -5.71
CA ILE A 91 -9.42 2.05 -5.14
C ILE A 91 -10.18 0.99 -4.35
N ILE A 92 -10.01 -0.27 -4.72
CA ILE A 92 -10.50 -1.41 -3.95
C ILE A 92 -9.43 -1.80 -2.94
N ASN A 93 -9.78 -1.80 -1.66
CA ASN A 93 -8.86 -2.08 -0.56
C ASN A 93 -9.18 -3.46 0.06
N SER A 94 -8.19 -4.06 0.70
CA SER A 94 -8.37 -5.29 1.44
C SER A 94 -9.27 -5.07 2.66
N PRO A 95 -10.37 -5.85 2.84
CA PRO A 95 -11.22 -5.76 4.02
C PRO A 95 -10.68 -6.58 5.21
N MET A 96 -9.55 -7.29 5.04
CA MET A 96 -9.01 -8.17 6.08
C MET A 96 -7.50 -8.33 5.98
N VAL A 97 -6.91 -9.02 6.96
CA VAL A 97 -5.51 -9.44 6.92
C VAL A 97 -5.43 -10.83 6.31
N GLY A 98 -4.53 -11.05 5.35
CA GLY A 98 -4.37 -12.36 4.73
C GLY A 98 -3.31 -12.37 3.61
N THR A 99 -3.32 -13.42 2.82
CA THR A 99 -2.44 -13.56 1.64
C THR A 99 -3.25 -13.34 0.37
N PHE A 100 -2.78 -12.46 -0.52
CA PHE A 100 -3.42 -12.15 -1.78
C PHE A 100 -3.16 -13.22 -2.84
N TYR A 101 -4.21 -13.62 -3.55
CA TYR A 101 -4.13 -14.45 -4.75
C TYR A 101 -5.04 -13.91 -5.84
N GLY A 102 -4.49 -13.61 -7.00
CA GLY A 102 -5.20 -13.14 -8.17
C GLY A 102 -5.87 -14.26 -8.97
N ALA A 103 -5.67 -15.52 -8.61
CA ALA A 103 -6.26 -16.69 -9.28
C ALA A 103 -6.90 -17.67 -8.27
N PRO A 104 -7.90 -18.48 -8.67
CA PRO A 104 -8.53 -19.47 -7.79
C PRO A 104 -7.62 -20.65 -7.44
N SER A 105 -6.58 -20.90 -8.25
CA SER A 105 -5.53 -21.88 -7.97
C SER A 105 -4.24 -21.52 -8.73
N PRO A 106 -3.08 -22.09 -8.36
CA PRO A 106 -1.79 -21.77 -8.99
C PRO A 106 -1.70 -22.07 -10.49
N ASP A 107 -2.53 -22.97 -11.00
CA ASP A 107 -2.54 -23.40 -12.40
C ASP A 107 -3.69 -22.77 -13.20
N SER A 108 -4.51 -21.92 -12.57
CA SER A 108 -5.65 -21.25 -13.22
C SER A 108 -5.30 -19.84 -13.66
N ASP A 109 -6.07 -19.33 -14.62
CA ASP A 109 -5.99 -17.93 -15.02
C ASP A 109 -6.39 -17.01 -13.86
N SER A 110 -5.85 -15.78 -13.86
CA SER A 110 -6.26 -14.74 -12.92
C SER A 110 -7.75 -14.41 -13.09
N PHE A 111 -8.40 -14.03 -11.99
CA PHE A 111 -9.79 -13.59 -11.98
C PHE A 111 -10.01 -12.39 -12.91
N VAL A 112 -9.05 -11.45 -12.93
CA VAL A 112 -9.07 -10.25 -13.77
C VAL A 112 -7.68 -9.87 -14.25
N ASN A 113 -7.61 -9.20 -15.39
CA ASN A 113 -6.38 -8.62 -15.95
C ASN A 113 -6.47 -7.10 -16.08
N ILE A 114 -5.33 -6.41 -16.16
CA ILE A 114 -5.30 -4.98 -16.47
C ILE A 114 -5.94 -4.74 -17.84
N GLY A 115 -6.84 -3.75 -17.91
CA GLY A 115 -7.64 -3.41 -19.07
C GLY A 115 -8.97 -4.17 -19.17
N GLU A 116 -9.23 -5.12 -18.27
CA GLU A 116 -10.47 -5.89 -18.25
C GLU A 116 -11.64 -5.11 -17.63
N LYS A 117 -12.85 -5.31 -18.17
CA LYS A 117 -14.07 -4.71 -17.63
C LYS A 117 -14.66 -5.58 -16.54
N VAL A 118 -15.03 -4.95 -15.44
CA VAL A 118 -15.67 -5.58 -14.28
C VAL A 118 -16.97 -4.89 -13.94
N SER A 119 -17.92 -5.65 -13.42
CA SER A 119 -19.18 -5.16 -12.88
C SER A 119 -19.18 -5.25 -11.35
N THR A 120 -20.05 -4.50 -10.68
CA THR A 120 -20.29 -4.69 -9.23
C THR A 120 -20.61 -6.17 -8.96
N GLY A 121 -19.92 -6.77 -7.98
CA GLY A 121 -20.03 -8.20 -7.65
C GLY A 121 -19.09 -9.14 -8.44
N SER A 122 -18.30 -8.62 -9.39
CA SER A 122 -17.31 -9.44 -10.09
C SER A 122 -16.15 -9.78 -9.15
N VAL A 123 -15.77 -11.04 -9.05
CA VAL A 123 -14.63 -11.48 -8.22
C VAL A 123 -13.33 -10.96 -8.83
N LEU A 124 -12.51 -10.30 -8.02
CA LEU A 124 -11.23 -9.69 -8.41
C LEU A 124 -10.02 -10.50 -7.93
N CYS A 125 -10.11 -11.06 -6.72
CA CYS A 125 -9.05 -11.87 -6.11
C CYS A 125 -9.60 -12.70 -4.95
N ILE A 126 -8.75 -13.54 -4.38
CA ILE A 126 -8.96 -14.20 -3.10
C ILE A 126 -7.98 -13.63 -2.08
N ILE A 127 -8.46 -13.48 -0.84
CA ILE A 127 -7.59 -13.29 0.33
C ILE A 127 -7.70 -14.52 1.21
N GLU A 128 -6.57 -15.20 1.40
CA GLU A 128 -6.47 -16.34 2.32
C GLU A 128 -6.23 -15.85 3.75
N ALA A 129 -7.18 -16.14 4.64
CA ALA A 129 -7.05 -15.86 6.06
C ALA A 129 -7.46 -17.09 6.87
N MET A 130 -6.58 -17.59 7.73
CA MET A 130 -6.85 -18.77 8.59
C MET A 130 -7.34 -20.00 7.80
N LYS A 131 -6.78 -20.25 6.60
CA LYS A 131 -7.17 -21.30 5.63
C LYS A 131 -8.56 -21.13 5.00
N LEU A 132 -9.18 -19.96 5.15
CA LEU A 132 -10.39 -19.58 4.43
C LEU A 132 -10.01 -18.72 3.24
N MET A 133 -10.54 -19.08 2.07
CA MET A 133 -10.36 -18.36 0.82
C MET A 133 -11.55 -17.41 0.65
N ASN A 134 -11.36 -16.14 0.97
CA ASN A 134 -12.41 -15.14 0.88
C ASN A 134 -12.28 -14.38 -0.44
N GLU A 135 -13.32 -14.46 -1.27
CA GLU A 135 -13.40 -13.71 -2.53
C GLU A 135 -13.59 -12.23 -2.25
N ILE A 136 -12.85 -11.39 -2.97
CA ILE A 136 -13.00 -9.94 -2.96
C ILE A 136 -13.69 -9.54 -4.27
N GLU A 137 -14.83 -8.89 -4.15
CA GLU A 137 -15.65 -8.47 -5.28
C GLU A 137 -15.44 -6.98 -5.60
N SER A 138 -15.67 -6.60 -6.85
CA SER A 138 -15.72 -5.19 -7.24
C SER A 138 -16.94 -4.50 -6.65
N GLU A 139 -16.76 -3.32 -6.05
CA GLU A 139 -17.85 -2.48 -5.56
C GLU A 139 -18.46 -1.60 -6.67
N VAL A 140 -17.74 -1.44 -7.79
CA VAL A 140 -18.11 -0.53 -8.88
C VAL A 140 -18.09 -1.23 -10.24
N ASN A 141 -18.76 -0.62 -11.22
CA ASN A 141 -18.65 -1.01 -12.62
C ASN A 141 -17.53 -0.20 -13.28
N GLY A 142 -16.62 -0.85 -13.99
CA GLY A 142 -15.47 -0.15 -14.54
C GLY A 142 -14.47 -1.02 -15.25
N THR A 143 -13.27 -0.50 -15.42
CA THR A 143 -12.13 -1.17 -16.04
C THR A 143 -10.96 -1.23 -15.07
N VAL A 144 -10.32 -2.39 -14.92
CA VAL A 144 -9.13 -2.57 -14.08
C VAL A 144 -7.98 -1.80 -14.70
N VAL A 145 -7.47 -0.79 -13.99
CA VAL A 145 -6.34 0.05 -14.45
C VAL A 145 -5.02 -0.48 -13.92
N ASP A 146 -5.04 -1.02 -12.68
CA ASP A 146 -3.81 -1.40 -11.98
C ASP A 146 -4.10 -2.48 -10.94
N ILE A 147 -3.14 -3.38 -10.74
CA ILE A 147 -3.13 -4.41 -9.69
C ILE A 147 -1.92 -4.11 -8.80
N LEU A 148 -2.19 -3.71 -7.56
CA LEU A 148 -1.22 -3.07 -6.67
C LEU A 148 -0.46 -4.05 -5.78
N VAL A 149 -0.86 -5.33 -5.80
CA VAL A 149 -0.33 -6.38 -4.93
C VAL A 149 0.06 -7.59 -5.77
N LYS A 150 1.13 -8.28 -5.38
CA LYS A 150 1.60 -9.49 -6.07
C LYS A 150 0.98 -10.75 -5.50
N ASP A 151 0.88 -11.79 -6.34
CA ASP A 151 0.46 -13.11 -5.91
C ASP A 151 1.33 -13.67 -4.78
N GLY A 152 0.68 -14.15 -3.72
CA GLY A 152 1.33 -14.67 -2.51
C GLY A 152 1.81 -13.60 -1.54
N GLU A 153 1.53 -12.32 -1.79
CA GLU A 153 1.91 -11.23 -0.89
C GLU A 153 0.96 -11.11 0.30
N MET A 154 1.50 -10.79 1.47
CA MET A 154 0.69 -10.54 2.67
C MET A 154 0.10 -9.14 2.62
N VAL A 155 -1.21 -9.04 2.86
CA VAL A 155 -1.96 -7.79 2.88
C VAL A 155 -2.61 -7.58 4.24
N GLU A 156 -2.72 -6.33 4.64
CA GLU A 156 -3.40 -5.90 5.86
C GLU A 156 -4.73 -5.22 5.54
N TYR A 157 -5.55 -4.98 6.56
CA TYR A 157 -6.77 -4.20 6.41
C TYR A 157 -6.46 -2.82 5.81
N GLY A 158 -7.23 -2.43 4.79
CA GLY A 158 -7.07 -1.15 4.10
C GLY A 158 -5.93 -1.13 3.07
N THR A 159 -5.19 -2.23 2.87
CA THR A 159 -4.16 -2.30 1.83
C THR A 159 -4.81 -2.13 0.45
N PRO A 160 -4.38 -1.17 -0.38
CA PRO A 160 -4.88 -1.02 -1.74
C PRO A 160 -4.56 -2.25 -2.60
N LEU A 161 -5.58 -2.82 -3.26
CA LEU A 161 -5.43 -4.02 -4.08
C LEU A 161 -5.54 -3.70 -5.57
N PHE A 162 -6.55 -2.91 -5.95
CA PHE A 162 -6.85 -2.59 -7.34
C PHE A 162 -7.17 -1.12 -7.52
N LYS A 163 -6.86 -0.58 -8.71
CA LYS A 163 -7.44 0.67 -9.21
C LYS A 163 -8.43 0.34 -10.31
N ILE A 164 -9.66 0.81 -10.17
CA ILE A 164 -10.73 0.63 -11.15
C ILE A 164 -11.16 2.00 -11.64
N LYS A 165 -11.10 2.22 -12.95
CA LYS A 165 -11.69 3.41 -13.59
C LYS A 165 -13.16 3.14 -13.81
N GLU A 166 -14.02 3.90 -13.14
CA GLU A 166 -15.46 3.74 -13.27
C GLU A 166 -15.92 4.06 -14.70
N GLY A 167 -16.77 3.20 -15.23
CA GLY A 167 -17.43 3.43 -16.51
C GLY A 167 -18.80 4.03 -16.27
N ASN A 168 -19.04 5.24 -16.80
CA ASN A 168 -20.39 5.81 -16.91
C ASN A 168 -21.30 4.97 -17.81
#